data_AF-A0A7Y7PPK0-F1
#
_entry.id   AF-A0A7Y7PPK0-F1
#
_cell.length_a   1.000
_cell.length_b   1.000
_cell.length_c   1.000
_cell.angle_alpha   90.00
_cell.angle_beta   90.00
_cell.angle_gamma   90.00
#
_symmetry.space_group_name_H-M   'P 1'
#
loop_
_entity.id
_entity.type
_entity.pdbx_description
1 polymer ?
#
loop_
_entity_poly.entity_id
_entity_poly.type
_entity_poly.pdbx_seq_one_letter_code
_entity_poly.pdbx_strand_id
1 'polypeptide(L)'
;MMPKPFFTAKGLEFFRKRITEKPIAVRDNLQDEADKEQIRAHIISPSNEWARLVIEALPAYEVIQDNRVQSGFGQLKQYSWVRLYLSEFGDEGIYFRLGVDGKGSKLTYNIDYRWGAKNPLLYEETQRIDSALKQSGITDQSIYPESLLQYDWSRLVDETVSFIKQYEPLYRRLHTLLNAHMVATKKAKEDAHAAFAAKFPNPNIILYGPPGTGKTHHTLELAYELLMGEPPASYALAQELFQQELGKRVEFVTFHQSFGYEDFVQGIKPEVNDKDQLVFKPKNGIFYEIARRARDEFNQQEQPDRPGRLPFDIVFDRLVQPLEVNGEEVVVKMKTDKYTFQLIALTDTYLRFRRHENKTESNLKLDTLRSLYEGTIGYKQGGLQLYYQYVVNRLKELADEIKREEYSAHLQVGTGEVAPPRNYVLIIDEINRANISKVFGELITLLEKDKRLGGDNPLSVTLPSGEAKFNVPANLYLIGTMNTADKSIALLDIALRRRFEFQALYPIYAQADGTPFQHATAFRQLNINISEQKSRDFQIGHAYFMDRPDKPAEPLADILNKKVIPLLYEYFLNDAKKVKAVFKDTGLEVQEDQATGLLRCSPVV
;
A
#
# COMPACT_ATOMS: atom_id res chain seq x y z
N MET A 1 -19.46 -58.48 -18.49
CA MET A 1 -18.57 -58.62 -17.32
C MET A 1 -18.94 -57.52 -16.35
N MET A 2 -19.45 -57.86 -15.14
CA MET A 2 -19.69 -56.83 -14.13
C MET A 2 -18.34 -56.25 -13.65
N PRO A 3 -18.24 -54.93 -13.43
CA PRO A 3 -17.06 -54.34 -12.82
C PRO A 3 -16.91 -54.89 -11.39
N LYS A 4 -15.68 -55.22 -11.01
CA LYS A 4 -15.39 -55.67 -9.64
C LYS A 4 -15.75 -54.55 -8.64
N PRO A 5 -16.30 -54.87 -7.47
CA PRO A 5 -16.56 -53.87 -6.45
C PRO A 5 -15.24 -53.23 -5.99
N PHE A 6 -15.25 -51.90 -5.86
CA PHE A 6 -14.09 -51.06 -5.58
C PHE A 6 -13.54 -51.19 -4.15
N PHE A 7 -14.29 -51.78 -3.22
CA PHE A 7 -13.87 -51.96 -1.83
C PHE A 7 -13.65 -53.43 -1.49
N THR A 8 -12.52 -53.74 -0.88
CA THR A 8 -12.28 -55.06 -0.28
C THR A 8 -13.25 -55.28 0.89
N ALA A 9 -13.59 -56.54 1.19
CA ALA A 9 -14.49 -56.89 2.30
C ALA A 9 -14.04 -56.32 3.66
N LYS A 10 -12.72 -56.16 3.86
CA LYS A 10 -12.12 -55.46 5.02
C LYS A 10 -12.42 -53.96 5.06
N GLY A 11 -12.46 -53.29 3.90
CA GLY A 11 -12.84 -51.87 3.78
C GLY A 11 -14.31 -51.64 4.12
N LEU A 12 -15.20 -52.52 3.67
CA LEU A 12 -16.63 -52.51 4.01
C LEU A 12 -16.90 -52.76 5.51
N GLU A 13 -16.14 -53.67 6.13
CA GLU A 13 -16.27 -53.98 7.56
C GLU A 13 -15.74 -52.84 8.46
N PHE A 14 -14.68 -52.15 8.02
CA PHE A 14 -14.16 -50.93 8.67
C PHE A 14 -15.17 -49.76 8.63
N PHE A 15 -15.86 -49.55 7.50
CA PHE A 15 -16.92 -48.55 7.36
C PHE A 15 -18.16 -48.86 8.22
N ARG A 16 -18.57 -50.13 8.32
CA ARG A 16 -19.71 -50.56 9.16
C ARG A 16 -19.51 -50.30 10.65
N LYS A 17 -18.26 -50.42 11.12
CA LYS A 17 -17.92 -50.33 12.55
C LYS A 17 -17.88 -48.89 13.10
N ARG A 18 -17.71 -47.88 12.23
CA ARG A 18 -17.55 -46.47 12.65
C ARG A 18 -18.75 -45.56 12.41
N ILE A 19 -19.71 -45.95 11.57
CA ILE A 19 -20.98 -45.21 11.39
C ILE A 19 -21.91 -45.37 12.61
N THR A 20 -21.68 -46.39 13.44
CA THR A 20 -22.48 -46.71 14.63
C THR A 20 -21.97 -46.07 15.92
N GLU A 21 -20.78 -45.47 15.92
CA GLU A 21 -20.21 -44.77 17.09
C GLU A 21 -20.43 -43.25 16.96
N LYS A 22 -20.86 -42.62 18.06
CA LYS A 22 -21.31 -41.21 18.13
C LYS A 22 -20.35 -40.21 17.44
N PRO A 23 -20.87 -39.08 16.93
CA PRO A 23 -20.05 -38.02 16.36
C PRO A 23 -19.01 -37.54 17.38
N ILE A 24 -17.77 -37.42 16.94
CA ILE A 24 -16.75 -36.69 17.71
C ILE A 24 -17.22 -35.23 17.73
N ALA A 25 -17.71 -34.79 18.89
CA ALA A 25 -17.94 -33.39 19.15
C ALA A 25 -16.56 -32.72 19.27
N VAL A 26 -16.03 -32.21 18.16
CA VAL A 26 -14.83 -31.37 18.20
C VAL A 26 -15.25 -29.98 18.66
N ARG A 27 -15.45 -29.85 19.97
CA ARG A 27 -15.14 -28.61 20.68
C ARG A 27 -13.79 -28.85 21.35
N ASP A 28 -12.90 -27.88 21.18
CA ASP A 28 -11.56 -27.78 21.73
C ASP A 28 -10.42 -28.35 20.85
N ASN A 29 -9.60 -27.41 20.38
CA ASN A 29 -8.21 -27.54 19.93
C ASN A 29 -7.75 -28.92 19.44
N LEU A 30 -7.87 -29.16 18.13
CA LEU A 30 -7.25 -30.29 17.46
C LEU A 30 -5.72 -30.14 17.44
N GLN A 31 -5.06 -30.80 18.38
CA GLN A 31 -3.58 -30.89 18.47
C GLN A 31 -3.02 -32.23 17.95
N ASP A 32 -3.88 -33.21 17.59
CA ASP A 32 -3.45 -34.58 17.24
C ASP A 32 -3.38 -34.80 15.71
N GLU A 33 -2.28 -35.40 15.22
CA GLU A 33 -2.06 -35.78 13.82
C GLU A 33 -3.02 -36.88 13.34
N ALA A 34 -3.53 -37.72 14.26
CA ALA A 34 -4.50 -38.77 13.92
C ALA A 34 -5.86 -38.20 13.44
N ASP A 35 -6.27 -37.04 13.95
CA ASP A 35 -7.53 -36.39 13.59
C ASP A 35 -7.42 -35.66 12.23
N LYS A 36 -6.26 -35.08 11.93
CA LYS A 36 -5.96 -34.50 10.60
C LYS A 36 -5.96 -35.56 9.50
N GLU A 37 -5.39 -36.73 9.81
CA GLU A 37 -5.36 -37.87 8.89
C GLU A 37 -6.77 -38.44 8.66
N GLN A 38 -7.64 -38.42 9.67
CA GLN A 38 -9.06 -38.74 9.51
C GLN A 38 -9.78 -37.72 8.62
N ILE A 39 -9.58 -36.41 8.79
CA ILE A 39 -10.22 -35.39 7.93
C ILE A 39 -9.81 -35.55 6.45
N ARG A 40 -8.52 -35.82 6.18
CA ARG A 40 -8.00 -36.13 4.83
C ARG A 40 -8.68 -37.35 4.20
N ALA A 41 -8.85 -38.42 4.99
CA ALA A 41 -9.47 -39.66 4.52
C ALA A 41 -10.99 -39.55 4.29
N HIS A 42 -11.70 -38.71 5.07
CA HIS A 42 -13.17 -38.68 5.08
C HIS A 42 -13.81 -37.59 4.19
N ILE A 43 -13.12 -36.49 3.86
CA ILE A 43 -13.72 -35.33 3.15
C ILE A 43 -12.95 -34.95 1.88
N ILE A 44 -11.63 -34.93 1.94
CA ILE A 44 -10.76 -34.46 0.85
C ILE A 44 -10.72 -35.47 -0.30
N SER A 45 -10.48 -36.75 0.00
CA SER A 45 -10.37 -37.79 -1.03
C SER A 45 -11.65 -37.97 -1.89
N PRO A 46 -12.87 -38.02 -1.33
CA PRO A 46 -14.10 -38.09 -2.12
C PRO A 46 -14.37 -36.85 -2.98
N SER A 47 -14.03 -35.65 -2.47
CA SER A 47 -14.21 -34.39 -3.21
C SER A 47 -13.31 -34.32 -4.44
N ASN A 48 -12.07 -34.80 -4.31
CA ASN A 48 -11.09 -34.83 -5.40
C ASN A 48 -11.46 -35.85 -6.48
N GLU A 49 -11.98 -37.02 -6.07
CA GLU A 49 -12.43 -38.04 -7.00
C GLU A 49 -13.68 -37.59 -7.78
N TRP A 50 -14.62 -36.92 -7.11
CA TRP A 50 -15.78 -36.32 -7.78
C TRP A 50 -15.35 -35.23 -8.78
N ALA A 51 -14.40 -34.35 -8.42
CA ALA A 51 -13.89 -33.31 -9.31
C ALA A 51 -13.26 -33.90 -10.57
N ARG A 52 -12.47 -34.97 -10.40
CA ARG A 52 -11.85 -35.72 -11.50
C ARG A 52 -12.91 -36.24 -12.48
N LEU A 53 -13.96 -36.89 -11.97
CA LEU A 53 -15.03 -37.46 -12.80
C LEU A 53 -15.84 -36.40 -13.57
N VAL A 54 -16.08 -35.24 -12.95
CA VAL A 54 -16.78 -34.12 -13.62
C VAL A 54 -15.94 -33.53 -14.76
N ILE A 55 -14.63 -33.37 -14.58
CA ILE A 55 -13.70 -32.90 -15.62
C ILE A 55 -13.62 -33.89 -16.78
N GLU A 56 -13.57 -35.20 -16.49
CA GLU A 56 -13.59 -36.23 -17.55
C GLU A 56 -14.85 -36.13 -18.43
N ALA A 57 -15.97 -35.69 -17.86
CA ALA A 57 -17.21 -35.42 -18.59
C ALA A 57 -17.28 -34.03 -19.26
N LEU A 58 -16.37 -33.11 -18.91
CA LEU A 58 -16.34 -31.71 -19.33
C LEU A 58 -14.90 -31.26 -19.69
N PRO A 59 -14.33 -31.74 -20.81
CA PRO A 59 -12.92 -31.53 -21.16
C PRO A 59 -12.53 -30.08 -21.50
N ALA A 60 -13.50 -29.18 -21.63
CA ALA A 60 -13.27 -27.74 -21.83
C ALA A 60 -13.13 -26.97 -20.50
N TYR A 61 -13.25 -27.66 -19.36
CA TYR A 61 -13.17 -27.07 -18.03
C TYR A 61 -11.93 -27.55 -17.28
N GLU A 62 -11.39 -26.70 -16.43
CA GLU A 62 -10.22 -26.95 -15.58
C GLU A 62 -10.54 -26.68 -14.10
N VAL A 63 -9.67 -27.17 -13.18
CA VAL A 63 -9.78 -26.97 -11.72
C VAL A 63 -8.54 -26.28 -11.16
N ILE A 64 -8.72 -25.18 -10.41
CA ILE A 64 -7.61 -24.43 -9.78
C ILE A 64 -7.41 -24.75 -8.31
N GLN A 65 -8.48 -25.07 -7.57
CA GLN A 65 -8.36 -25.10 -6.12
C GLN A 65 -9.08 -26.27 -5.44
N ASP A 66 -8.26 -26.99 -4.67
CA ASP A 66 -8.55 -28.04 -3.72
C ASP A 66 -8.18 -27.51 -2.31
N ASN A 67 -9.16 -27.58 -1.39
CA ASN A 67 -9.06 -27.39 0.07
C ASN A 67 -8.25 -26.21 0.65
N ARG A 68 -8.97 -25.16 1.09
CA ARG A 68 -8.53 -24.31 2.22
C ARG A 68 -9.50 -24.44 3.37
N VAL A 69 -9.02 -25.06 4.45
CA VAL A 69 -9.54 -24.83 5.79
C VAL A 69 -9.11 -23.42 6.20
N GLN A 70 -10.01 -22.44 6.10
CA GLN A 70 -9.73 -21.07 6.51
C GLN A 70 -10.09 -20.88 7.99
N SER A 71 -9.11 -20.54 8.83
CA SER A 71 -9.32 -20.11 10.21
C SER A 71 -9.55 -18.60 10.26
N GLY A 72 -10.81 -18.19 10.22
CA GLY A 72 -11.23 -16.86 10.65
C GLY A 72 -12.01 -16.97 11.96
N PHE A 73 -11.60 -16.24 13.00
CA PHE A 73 -12.30 -16.17 14.30
C PHE A 73 -12.51 -17.51 15.03
N GLY A 74 -11.51 -18.41 15.02
CA GLY A 74 -11.55 -19.63 15.85
C GLY A 74 -12.66 -20.63 15.50
N GLN A 75 -13.33 -20.49 14.36
CA GLN A 75 -14.28 -21.47 13.84
C GLN A 75 -13.76 -22.07 12.54
N LEU A 76 -13.58 -23.39 12.52
CA LEU A 76 -13.33 -24.14 11.30
C LEU A 76 -14.61 -24.18 10.45
N LYS A 77 -14.61 -23.51 9.30
CA LYS A 77 -15.65 -23.73 8.29
C LYS A 77 -15.41 -25.09 7.63
N GLN A 78 -16.22 -26.05 8.04
CA GLN A 78 -16.32 -27.42 7.53
C GLN A 78 -16.81 -27.42 6.08
N TYR A 79 -16.01 -27.06 5.10
CA TYR A 79 -16.39 -27.23 3.70
C TYR A 79 -15.21 -27.54 2.80
N SER A 80 -15.38 -28.52 1.92
CA SER A 80 -14.53 -28.72 0.74
C SER A 80 -15.18 -28.01 -0.43
N TRP A 81 -14.42 -27.23 -1.20
CA TRP A 81 -14.94 -26.62 -2.43
C TRP A 81 -13.98 -26.82 -3.59
N VAL A 82 -14.57 -27.11 -4.74
CA VAL A 82 -13.92 -27.23 -6.03
C VAL A 82 -14.40 -26.11 -6.92
N ARG A 83 -13.48 -25.49 -7.66
CA ARG A 83 -13.79 -24.45 -8.64
C ARG A 83 -13.54 -24.99 -10.04
N LEU A 84 -14.50 -24.80 -10.92
CA LEU A 84 -14.45 -25.17 -12.34
C LEU A 84 -14.58 -23.90 -13.19
N TYR A 85 -13.71 -23.75 -14.17
CA TYR A 85 -13.70 -22.63 -15.12
C TYR A 85 -13.51 -23.18 -16.53
N LEU A 86 -13.96 -22.44 -17.54
CA LEU A 86 -13.64 -22.79 -18.93
C LEU A 86 -12.17 -22.44 -19.21
N SER A 87 -11.42 -23.40 -19.77
CA SER A 87 -9.99 -23.23 -20.08
C SER A 87 -9.68 -21.98 -20.92
N GLU A 88 -10.60 -21.59 -21.82
CA GLU A 88 -10.45 -20.40 -22.67
C GLU A 88 -10.46 -19.06 -21.90
N PHE A 89 -10.93 -19.06 -20.65
CA PHE A 89 -11.10 -17.87 -19.82
C PHE A 89 -10.06 -17.73 -18.70
N GLY A 90 -9.35 -18.80 -18.34
CA GLY A 90 -8.40 -18.79 -17.22
C GLY A 90 -9.08 -18.76 -15.84
N ASP A 91 -8.29 -18.57 -14.78
CA ASP A 91 -8.72 -18.79 -13.38
C ASP A 91 -9.23 -17.54 -12.63
N GLU A 92 -9.35 -16.43 -13.34
CA GLU A 92 -9.80 -15.16 -12.80
C GLU A 92 -11.25 -14.83 -13.21
N GLY A 93 -11.97 -14.09 -12.35
CA GLY A 93 -13.34 -13.68 -12.63
C GLY A 93 -14.39 -14.68 -12.17
N ILE A 94 -15.17 -15.22 -13.09
CA ILE A 94 -16.38 -16.02 -12.82
C ILE A 94 -16.04 -17.51 -12.92
N TYR A 95 -16.57 -18.31 -12.01
CA TYR A 95 -16.36 -19.76 -11.96
C TYR A 95 -17.61 -20.50 -11.49
N PHE A 96 -17.70 -21.79 -11.84
CA PHE A 96 -18.61 -22.71 -11.17
C PHE A 96 -17.98 -23.18 -9.87
N ARG A 97 -18.75 -23.20 -8.79
CA ARG A 97 -18.32 -23.68 -7.49
C ARG A 97 -19.19 -24.82 -7.03
N LEU A 98 -18.52 -25.82 -6.48
CA LEU A 98 -19.14 -27.01 -5.92
C LEU A 98 -18.59 -27.23 -4.52
N GLY A 99 -19.47 -27.33 -3.54
CA GLY A 99 -19.13 -27.38 -2.12
C GLY A 99 -19.81 -28.53 -1.39
N VAL A 100 -19.06 -29.25 -0.56
CA VAL A 100 -19.59 -30.25 0.37
C VAL A 100 -19.42 -29.71 1.79
N ASP A 101 -20.48 -29.73 2.60
CA ASP A 101 -20.35 -29.43 4.03
C ASP A 101 -19.57 -30.54 4.76
N GLY A 102 -18.90 -30.22 5.85
CA GLY A 102 -18.04 -31.16 6.58
C GLY A 102 -18.81 -32.11 7.48
N LYS A 103 -20.15 -32.05 7.45
CA LYS A 103 -21.04 -33.11 7.96
C LYS A 103 -21.40 -34.13 6.88
N GLY A 104 -21.13 -33.81 5.62
CA GLY A 104 -21.55 -34.63 4.49
C GLY A 104 -23.07 -34.72 4.33
N SER A 105 -23.78 -33.68 4.78
CA SER A 105 -25.24 -33.56 4.75
C SER A 105 -25.75 -32.57 3.73
N LYS A 106 -24.85 -31.77 3.11
CA LYS A 106 -25.21 -30.74 2.13
C LYS A 106 -24.18 -30.69 1.00
N LEU A 107 -24.67 -30.81 -0.23
CA LEU A 107 -23.96 -30.50 -1.46
C LEU A 107 -24.46 -29.16 -1.99
N THR A 108 -23.58 -28.27 -2.41
CA THR A 108 -23.91 -26.95 -2.97
C THR A 108 -23.26 -26.81 -4.34
N TYR A 109 -23.99 -26.31 -5.33
CA TYR A 109 -23.44 -25.96 -6.63
C TYR A 109 -23.96 -24.60 -7.07
N ASN A 110 -23.07 -23.72 -7.54
CA ASN A 110 -23.46 -22.38 -7.96
C ASN A 110 -22.48 -21.79 -8.97
N ILE A 111 -22.87 -20.66 -9.57
CA ILE A 111 -21.94 -19.76 -10.23
C ILE A 111 -21.51 -18.73 -9.18
N ASP A 112 -20.21 -18.62 -8.98
CA ASP A 112 -19.58 -17.73 -8.02
C ASP A 112 -18.50 -16.91 -8.74
N TYR A 113 -17.95 -15.90 -8.08
CA TYR A 113 -16.92 -15.06 -8.66
C TYR A 113 -15.82 -14.80 -7.64
N ARG A 114 -14.63 -14.45 -8.14
CA ARG A 114 -13.48 -14.13 -7.30
C ARG A 114 -13.45 -12.62 -7.14
N TRP A 115 -13.36 -12.13 -5.91
CA TRP A 115 -12.96 -10.75 -5.69
C TRP A 115 -11.64 -10.52 -6.42
N GLY A 116 -11.63 -9.59 -7.38
CA GLY A 116 -10.44 -8.85 -7.72
C GLY A 116 -10.03 -8.05 -6.48
N ALA A 117 -9.37 -8.70 -5.53
CA ALA A 117 -8.94 -8.07 -4.29
C ALA A 117 -7.95 -6.96 -4.66
N LYS A 118 -8.41 -5.71 -4.53
CA LYS A 118 -7.68 -4.43 -4.69
C LYS A 118 -7.79 -3.68 -6.03
N ASN A 119 -8.84 -3.87 -6.84
CA ASN A 119 -9.17 -2.90 -7.89
C ASN A 119 -10.47 -2.12 -7.58
N PRO A 120 -10.39 -0.91 -6.98
CA PRO A 120 -11.55 -0.07 -6.67
C PRO A 120 -12.42 0.23 -7.90
N LEU A 121 -11.83 0.24 -9.10
CA LEU A 121 -12.50 0.59 -10.36
C LEU A 121 -13.46 -0.50 -10.86
N LEU A 122 -13.31 -1.74 -10.40
CA LEU A 122 -14.18 -2.86 -10.81
C LEU A 122 -15.32 -3.11 -9.81
N TYR A 123 -15.31 -2.41 -8.66
CA TYR A 123 -16.22 -2.68 -7.55
C TYR A 123 -17.69 -2.58 -7.94
N GLU A 124 -18.09 -1.55 -8.67
CA GLU A 124 -19.49 -1.35 -9.08
C GLU A 124 -20.01 -2.43 -10.04
N GLU A 125 -19.22 -2.80 -11.06
CA GLU A 125 -19.61 -3.86 -12.00
C GLU A 125 -19.64 -5.24 -11.31
N THR A 126 -18.72 -5.48 -10.38
CA THR A 126 -18.73 -6.71 -9.57
C THR A 126 -19.99 -6.79 -8.70
N GLN A 127 -20.44 -5.66 -8.11
CA GLN A 127 -21.69 -5.57 -7.35
C GLN A 127 -22.94 -5.78 -8.23
N ARG A 128 -22.92 -5.32 -9.49
CA ARG A 128 -24.00 -5.56 -10.46
C ARG A 128 -24.11 -7.03 -10.83
N ILE A 129 -22.98 -7.69 -11.09
CA ILE A 129 -22.92 -9.14 -11.38
C ILE A 129 -23.40 -9.94 -10.18
N ASP A 130 -22.93 -9.62 -8.96
CA ASP A 130 -23.36 -10.25 -7.71
C ASP A 130 -24.88 -10.12 -7.49
N SER A 131 -25.42 -8.92 -7.67
CA SER A 131 -26.84 -8.64 -7.54
C SER A 131 -27.67 -9.44 -8.55
N ALA A 132 -27.23 -9.49 -9.82
CA ALA A 132 -27.89 -10.27 -10.87
C ALA A 132 -27.87 -11.78 -10.59
N LEU A 133 -26.74 -12.31 -10.12
CA LEU A 133 -26.60 -13.73 -9.75
C LEU A 133 -27.50 -14.09 -8.56
N LYS A 134 -27.59 -13.23 -7.52
CA LYS A 134 -28.51 -13.42 -6.39
C LYS A 134 -29.97 -13.39 -6.81
N GLN A 135 -30.38 -12.45 -7.67
CA GLN A 135 -31.75 -12.36 -8.18
C GLN A 135 -32.14 -13.58 -9.03
N SER A 136 -31.18 -14.20 -9.70
CA SER A 136 -31.42 -15.40 -10.53
C SER A 136 -31.67 -16.69 -9.73
N GLY A 137 -31.39 -16.71 -8.42
CA GLY A 137 -31.51 -17.90 -7.57
C GLY A 137 -30.45 -18.99 -7.83
N ILE A 138 -29.47 -18.71 -8.69
CA ILE A 138 -28.42 -19.67 -9.10
C ILE A 138 -27.34 -19.82 -7.99
N THR A 139 -27.25 -18.88 -7.07
CA THR A 139 -26.20 -18.81 -6.05
C THR A 139 -26.38 -19.75 -4.85
N ASP A 140 -27.57 -20.35 -4.67
CA ASP A 140 -27.92 -21.14 -3.47
C ASP A 140 -28.43 -22.57 -3.76
N GLN A 141 -28.11 -23.15 -4.93
CA GLN A 141 -28.59 -24.52 -5.25
C GLN A 141 -27.91 -25.55 -4.34
N SER A 142 -28.71 -26.25 -3.54
CA SER A 142 -28.24 -27.19 -2.52
C SER A 142 -29.04 -28.48 -2.52
N ILE A 143 -28.36 -29.62 -2.39
CA ILE A 143 -28.96 -30.95 -2.22
C ILE A 143 -28.63 -31.46 -0.81
N TYR A 144 -29.62 -32.07 -0.16
CA TYR A 144 -29.50 -32.65 1.18
C TYR A 144 -29.67 -34.17 1.11
N PRO A 145 -28.61 -34.94 0.81
CA PRO A 145 -28.70 -36.41 0.75
C PRO A 145 -28.93 -37.00 2.15
N GLU A 146 -29.75 -38.05 2.26
CA GLU A 146 -29.94 -38.78 3.54
C GLU A 146 -28.63 -39.37 4.09
N SER A 147 -27.70 -39.72 3.19
CA SER A 147 -26.30 -40.06 3.50
C SER A 147 -25.44 -39.94 2.23
N LEU A 148 -24.33 -39.21 2.27
CA LEU A 148 -23.35 -39.17 1.17
C LEU A 148 -22.78 -40.56 0.82
N LEU A 149 -22.82 -41.51 1.76
CA LEU A 149 -22.31 -42.87 1.58
C LEU A 149 -23.27 -43.79 0.81
N GLN A 150 -24.54 -43.38 0.68
CA GLN A 150 -25.59 -44.11 -0.04
C GLN A 150 -25.96 -43.45 -1.36
N TYR A 151 -25.38 -42.29 -1.67
CA TYR A 151 -25.68 -41.55 -2.88
C TYR A 151 -24.92 -42.14 -4.07
N ASP A 152 -25.61 -42.30 -5.20
CA ASP A 152 -24.99 -42.77 -6.44
C ASP A 152 -24.12 -41.65 -7.01
N TRP A 153 -22.80 -41.82 -6.93
CA TRP A 153 -21.83 -40.85 -7.43
C TRP A 153 -21.94 -40.61 -8.93
N SER A 154 -22.39 -41.61 -9.71
CA SER A 154 -22.65 -41.43 -11.15
C SER A 154 -23.75 -40.40 -11.36
N ARG A 155 -24.84 -40.51 -10.59
CA ARG A 155 -25.96 -39.59 -10.65
C ARG A 155 -25.56 -38.17 -10.23
N LEU A 156 -24.72 -38.02 -9.21
CA LEU A 156 -24.24 -36.71 -8.77
C LEU A 156 -23.37 -36.03 -9.85
N VAL A 157 -22.51 -36.81 -10.52
CA VAL A 157 -21.72 -36.32 -11.66
C VAL A 157 -22.65 -35.88 -12.79
N ASP A 158 -23.66 -36.69 -13.14
CA ASP A 158 -24.62 -36.35 -14.19
C ASP A 158 -25.43 -35.08 -13.87
N GLU A 159 -25.92 -34.93 -12.63
CA GLU A 159 -26.63 -33.74 -12.16
C GLU A 159 -25.72 -32.49 -12.21
N THR A 160 -24.46 -32.63 -11.81
CA THR A 160 -23.46 -31.56 -11.89
C THR A 160 -23.19 -31.15 -13.34
N VAL A 161 -22.94 -32.12 -14.21
CA VAL A 161 -22.63 -31.89 -15.63
C VAL A 161 -23.83 -31.24 -16.32
N SER A 162 -25.05 -31.66 -15.97
CA SER A 162 -26.29 -31.05 -16.47
C SER A 162 -26.41 -29.59 -16.05
N PHE A 163 -26.14 -29.27 -14.78
CA PHE A 163 -26.14 -27.90 -14.27
C PHE A 163 -25.12 -27.02 -15.02
N ILE A 164 -23.88 -27.48 -15.16
CA ILE A 164 -22.84 -26.71 -15.85
C ILE A 164 -23.25 -26.45 -17.31
N LYS A 165 -23.72 -27.47 -18.03
CA LYS A 165 -24.18 -27.32 -19.42
C LYS A 165 -25.38 -26.38 -19.54
N GLN A 166 -26.31 -26.42 -18.60
CA GLN A 166 -27.48 -25.55 -18.60
C GLN A 166 -27.09 -24.07 -18.46
N TYR A 167 -26.12 -23.76 -17.60
CA TYR A 167 -25.74 -22.38 -17.28
C TYR A 167 -24.46 -21.87 -17.96
N GLU A 168 -23.80 -22.70 -18.76
CA GLU A 168 -22.63 -22.32 -19.57
C GLU A 168 -22.86 -21.08 -20.46
N PRO A 169 -24.01 -20.89 -21.14
CA PRO A 169 -24.25 -19.68 -21.93
C PRO A 169 -24.27 -18.40 -21.07
N LEU A 170 -24.84 -18.47 -19.86
CA LEU A 170 -24.85 -17.36 -18.91
C LEU A 170 -23.44 -17.08 -18.40
N TYR A 171 -22.71 -18.13 -18.03
CA TYR A 171 -21.31 -18.07 -17.62
C TYR A 171 -20.44 -17.34 -18.66
N ARG A 172 -20.48 -17.76 -19.94
CA ARG A 172 -19.73 -17.14 -21.04
C ARG A 172 -20.10 -15.67 -21.25
N ARG A 173 -21.39 -15.33 -21.16
CA ARG A 173 -21.86 -13.95 -21.31
C ARG A 173 -21.34 -13.04 -20.20
N LEU A 174 -21.42 -13.49 -18.94
CA LEU A 174 -20.93 -12.71 -17.81
C LEU A 174 -19.40 -12.52 -17.88
N HIS A 175 -18.66 -13.56 -18.30
CA HIS A 175 -17.22 -13.47 -18.49
C HIS A 175 -16.82 -12.47 -19.59
N THR A 176 -17.56 -12.48 -20.70
CA THR A 176 -17.34 -11.55 -21.82
C THR A 176 -17.57 -10.10 -21.39
N LEU A 177 -18.61 -9.83 -20.62
CA LEU A 177 -18.91 -8.49 -20.10
C LEU A 177 -17.81 -7.99 -19.15
N LEU A 178 -17.36 -8.85 -18.24
CA LEU A 178 -16.28 -8.54 -17.31
C LEU A 178 -14.96 -8.23 -18.06
N ASN A 179 -14.60 -9.07 -19.03
CA ASN A 179 -13.39 -8.88 -19.85
C ASN A 179 -13.44 -7.61 -20.71
N ALA A 180 -14.58 -7.33 -21.34
CA ALA A 180 -14.74 -6.11 -22.15
C ALA A 180 -14.55 -4.85 -21.30
N HIS A 181 -15.03 -4.86 -20.05
CA HIS A 181 -14.82 -3.77 -19.11
C HIS A 181 -13.34 -3.67 -18.70
N MET A 182 -12.70 -4.79 -18.34
CA MET A 182 -11.27 -4.81 -18.00
C MET A 182 -10.36 -4.28 -19.11
N VAL A 183 -10.62 -4.65 -20.36
CA VAL A 183 -9.86 -4.17 -21.54
C VAL A 183 -10.06 -2.66 -21.74
N ALA A 184 -11.28 -2.17 -21.60
CA ALA A 184 -11.59 -0.73 -21.69
C ALA A 184 -10.89 0.07 -20.58
N THR A 185 -10.88 -0.45 -19.34
CA THR A 185 -10.20 0.17 -18.20
C THR A 185 -8.67 0.16 -18.37
N LYS A 186 -8.08 -0.91 -18.93
CA LYS A 186 -6.63 -0.99 -19.18
C LYS A 186 -6.19 0.07 -20.20
N LYS A 187 -6.91 0.20 -21.32
CA LYS A 187 -6.62 1.21 -22.35
C LYS A 187 -6.78 2.64 -21.82
N ALA A 188 -7.84 2.91 -21.06
CA ALA A 188 -8.05 4.22 -20.42
C ALA A 188 -6.92 4.57 -19.43
N LYS A 189 -6.35 3.56 -18.75
CA LYS A 189 -5.25 3.74 -17.79
C LYS A 189 -3.90 4.03 -18.45
N GLU A 190 -3.62 3.42 -19.60
CA GLU A 190 -2.42 3.70 -20.40
C GLU A 190 -2.47 5.12 -21.00
N ASP A 191 -3.62 5.50 -21.55
CA ASP A 191 -3.87 6.84 -22.07
C ASP A 191 -3.82 7.90 -20.93
N ALA A 192 -4.36 7.58 -19.75
CA ALA A 192 -4.29 8.42 -18.57
C ALA A 192 -2.88 8.54 -18.01
N HIS A 193 -2.08 7.46 -18.00
CA HIS A 193 -0.68 7.51 -17.53
C HIS A 193 0.19 8.39 -18.44
N ALA A 194 0.00 8.30 -19.77
CA ALA A 194 0.67 9.17 -20.72
C ALA A 194 0.24 10.64 -20.57
N ALA A 195 -1.06 10.90 -20.38
CA ALA A 195 -1.58 12.24 -20.12
C ALA A 195 -1.10 12.82 -18.77
N PHE A 196 -1.03 11.98 -17.74
CA PHE A 196 -0.53 12.32 -16.41
C PHE A 196 0.98 12.64 -16.43
N ALA A 197 1.79 11.82 -17.12
CA ALA A 197 3.22 12.08 -17.30
C ALA A 197 3.49 13.35 -18.10
N ALA A 198 2.59 13.71 -19.03
CA ALA A 198 2.63 14.99 -19.74
C ALA A 198 2.22 16.18 -18.87
N LYS A 199 1.30 15.98 -17.90
CA LYS A 199 0.86 17.01 -16.95
C LYS A 199 1.92 17.34 -15.90
N PHE A 200 2.72 16.35 -15.48
CA PHE A 200 3.79 16.52 -14.49
C PHE A 200 5.16 16.11 -15.06
N PRO A 201 5.70 16.89 -16.01
CA PRO A 201 6.95 16.52 -16.70
C PRO A 201 8.16 16.54 -15.76
N ASN A 202 8.13 17.34 -14.69
CA ASN A 202 9.14 17.41 -13.64
C ASN A 202 8.62 16.74 -12.35
N PRO A 203 9.33 15.75 -11.78
CA PRO A 203 8.90 15.09 -10.56
C PRO A 203 9.06 15.94 -9.29
N ASN A 204 9.64 17.14 -9.39
CA ASN A 204 9.79 18.06 -8.26
C ASN A 204 9.03 19.35 -8.52
N ILE A 205 8.11 19.68 -7.62
CA ILE A 205 7.18 20.81 -7.76
C ILE A 205 7.28 21.66 -6.49
N ILE A 206 7.30 22.98 -6.63
CA ILE A 206 7.17 23.94 -5.53
C ILE A 206 5.91 24.76 -5.76
N LEU A 207 4.96 24.63 -4.83
CA LEU A 207 3.80 25.50 -4.71
C LEU A 207 4.21 26.75 -3.93
N TYR A 208 4.24 27.90 -4.59
CA TYR A 208 4.69 29.14 -3.96
C TYR A 208 3.66 30.25 -4.04
N GLY A 209 3.65 31.14 -3.05
CA GLY A 209 2.83 32.34 -3.06
C GLY A 209 2.53 32.88 -1.68
N PRO A 210 1.68 33.91 -1.59
CA PRO A 210 1.34 34.54 -0.32
C PRO A 210 0.63 33.58 0.67
N PRO A 211 0.61 33.89 1.97
CA PRO A 211 -0.09 33.06 2.95
C PRO A 211 -1.61 33.05 2.71
N GLY A 212 -2.26 31.92 2.99
CA GLY A 212 -3.71 31.77 2.87
C GLY A 212 -4.23 31.56 1.45
N THR A 213 -3.38 31.24 0.47
CA THR A 213 -3.78 30.93 -0.92
C THR A 213 -4.08 29.45 -1.16
N GLY A 214 -4.18 28.64 -0.10
CA GLY A 214 -4.55 27.23 -0.20
C GLY A 214 -3.41 26.30 -0.61
N LYS A 215 -2.13 26.68 -0.45
CA LYS A 215 -0.98 25.83 -0.80
C LYS A 215 -1.07 24.43 -0.21
N THR A 216 -1.29 24.32 1.11
CA THR A 216 -1.45 23.03 1.80
C THR A 216 -2.63 22.21 1.27
N HIS A 217 -3.72 22.86 0.85
CA HIS A 217 -4.87 22.18 0.23
C HIS A 217 -4.47 21.55 -1.11
N HIS A 218 -3.87 22.37 -1.99
CA HIS A 218 -3.41 21.94 -3.31
C HIS A 218 -2.33 20.87 -3.22
N THR A 219 -1.47 20.89 -2.19
CA THR A 219 -0.46 19.86 -1.95
C THR A 219 -1.09 18.48 -1.80
N LEU A 220 -2.20 18.36 -1.07
CA LEU A 220 -2.88 17.09 -0.86
C LEU A 220 -3.60 16.61 -2.13
N GLU A 221 -4.24 17.53 -2.87
CA GLU A 221 -4.87 17.20 -4.15
C GLU A 221 -3.84 16.76 -5.18
N LEU A 222 -2.70 17.44 -5.24
CA LEU A 222 -1.59 17.09 -6.09
C LEU A 222 -0.99 15.74 -5.68
N ALA A 223 -0.78 15.49 -4.39
CA ALA A 223 -0.30 14.20 -3.91
C ALA A 223 -1.28 13.06 -4.28
N TYR A 224 -2.58 13.30 -4.13
CA TYR A 224 -3.62 12.35 -4.58
C TYR A 224 -3.48 12.07 -6.08
N GLU A 225 -3.45 13.13 -6.88
CA GLU A 225 -3.34 13.00 -8.34
C GLU A 225 -2.07 12.26 -8.73
N LEU A 226 -0.95 12.52 -8.05
CA LEU A 226 0.30 11.82 -8.29
C LEU A 226 0.24 10.33 -7.94
N LEU A 227 -0.49 9.94 -6.89
CA LEU A 227 -0.60 8.55 -6.46
C LEU A 227 -1.62 7.74 -7.25
N MET A 228 -2.70 8.39 -7.71
CA MET A 228 -3.86 7.74 -8.32
C MET A 228 -3.91 7.91 -9.84
N GLY A 229 -3.21 8.90 -10.40
CA GLY A 229 -3.21 9.22 -11.82
C GLY A 229 -4.40 10.09 -12.29
N GLU A 230 -5.23 10.55 -11.36
CA GLU A 230 -6.41 11.37 -11.62
C GLU A 230 -6.69 12.33 -10.45
N PRO A 231 -7.32 13.50 -10.68
CA PRO A 231 -7.65 14.42 -9.60
C PRO A 231 -8.68 13.81 -8.63
N PRO A 232 -8.64 14.19 -7.34
CA PRO A 232 -9.60 13.68 -6.37
C PRO A 232 -11.01 14.21 -6.65
N ALA A 233 -12.02 13.36 -6.46
CA ALA A 233 -13.42 13.76 -6.56
C ALA A 233 -13.84 14.81 -5.51
N SER A 234 -13.12 14.85 -4.39
CA SER A 234 -13.30 15.87 -3.34
C SER A 234 -12.03 16.01 -2.50
N TYR A 235 -11.89 17.16 -1.83
CA TYR A 235 -10.78 17.38 -0.91
C TYR A 235 -10.76 16.37 0.26
N ALA A 236 -11.93 15.97 0.77
CA ALA A 236 -12.02 14.98 1.84
C ALA A 236 -11.41 13.63 1.44
N LEU A 237 -11.58 13.22 0.19
CA LEU A 237 -10.96 12.00 -0.35
C LEU A 237 -9.43 12.15 -0.44
N ALA A 238 -8.94 13.32 -0.85
CA ALA A 238 -7.49 13.61 -0.86
C ALA A 238 -6.90 13.53 0.56
N GLN A 239 -7.60 14.06 1.56
CA GLN A 239 -7.21 13.95 2.97
C GLN A 239 -7.20 12.51 3.47
N GLU A 240 -8.23 11.73 3.15
CA GLU A 240 -8.33 10.34 3.57
C GLU A 240 -7.17 9.51 3.01
N LEU A 241 -6.90 9.62 1.70
CA LEU A 241 -5.79 8.92 1.07
C LEU A 241 -4.45 9.34 1.67
N PHE A 242 -4.24 10.64 1.87
CA PHE A 242 -3.04 11.17 2.50
C PHE A 242 -2.78 10.51 3.86
N GLN A 243 -3.82 10.41 4.72
CA GLN A 243 -3.69 9.75 6.03
C GLN A 243 -3.43 8.25 5.92
N GLN A 244 -4.07 7.56 4.98
CA GLN A 244 -3.88 6.13 4.78
C GLN A 244 -2.48 5.77 4.27
N GLU A 245 -1.88 6.66 3.47
CA GLU A 245 -0.58 6.46 2.81
C GLU A 245 0.60 7.11 3.55
N LEU A 246 0.34 7.91 4.58
CA LEU A 246 1.38 8.53 5.41
C LEU A 246 2.26 7.47 6.09
N GLY A 247 3.58 7.61 5.97
CA GLY A 247 4.57 6.62 6.41
C GLY A 247 4.73 5.43 5.46
N LYS A 248 3.91 5.33 4.41
CA LYS A 248 3.98 4.29 3.37
C LYS A 248 4.48 4.93 2.07
N ARG A 249 3.55 5.34 1.21
CA ARG A 249 3.83 6.00 -0.07
C ARG A 249 3.93 7.52 0.06
N VAL A 250 3.47 8.09 1.16
CA VAL A 250 3.54 9.53 1.44
C VAL A 250 4.39 9.78 2.68
N GLU A 251 5.25 10.78 2.61
CA GLU A 251 5.90 11.37 3.79
C GLU A 251 5.63 12.88 3.82
N PHE A 252 5.57 13.44 5.02
CA PHE A 252 5.37 14.87 5.24
C PHE A 252 6.41 15.40 6.23
N VAL A 253 7.08 16.49 5.86
CA VAL A 253 8.05 17.17 6.71
C VAL A 253 7.89 18.68 6.58
N THR A 254 8.13 19.41 7.67
CA THR A 254 8.19 20.88 7.66
C THR A 254 9.62 21.31 7.92
N PHE A 255 10.18 22.16 7.06
CA PHE A 255 11.53 22.69 7.22
C PHE A 255 11.57 23.85 8.22
N HIS A 256 12.64 23.89 9.00
CA HIS A 256 12.94 24.97 9.95
C HIS A 256 14.44 25.30 9.92
N GLN A 257 14.86 26.42 10.51
CA GLN A 257 16.23 26.92 10.40
C GLN A 257 17.32 25.93 10.86
N SER A 258 17.02 25.11 11.87
CA SER A 258 17.93 24.08 12.38
C SER A 258 17.86 22.74 11.62
N PHE A 259 16.99 22.59 10.62
CA PHE A 259 16.77 21.33 9.92
C PHE A 259 17.98 21.06 8.99
N GLY A 260 18.60 19.89 9.14
CA GLY A 260 19.89 19.58 8.53
C GLY A 260 19.88 18.37 7.60
N TYR A 261 21.05 18.07 7.05
CA TYR A 261 21.30 16.86 6.27
C TYR A 261 21.06 15.60 7.11
N GLU A 262 21.43 15.67 8.39
CA GLU A 262 21.38 14.58 9.36
C GLU A 262 19.95 14.13 9.69
N ASP A 263 18.98 15.05 9.58
CA ASP A 263 17.55 14.77 9.79
C ASP A 263 16.87 14.28 8.50
N PHE A 264 17.38 14.74 7.35
CA PHE A 264 16.74 14.53 6.05
C PHE A 264 17.25 13.30 5.32
N VAL A 265 18.57 13.14 5.26
CA VAL A 265 19.25 12.08 4.52
C VAL A 265 19.78 11.04 5.47
N GLN A 266 20.82 11.35 6.23
CA GLN A 266 21.42 10.42 7.18
C GLN A 266 22.26 11.14 8.22
N GLY A 267 21.98 10.87 9.49
CA GLY A 267 22.70 11.42 10.63
C GLY A 267 23.37 10.33 11.45
N ILE A 268 24.15 10.75 12.45
CA ILE A 268 24.71 9.85 13.46
C ILE A 268 24.00 10.15 14.77
N LYS A 269 23.39 9.14 15.40
CA LYS A 269 22.81 9.30 16.74
C LYS A 269 23.57 8.49 17.78
N PRO A 270 23.80 9.07 18.98
CA PRO A 270 24.29 8.31 20.12
C PRO A 270 23.18 7.39 20.62
N GLU A 271 23.51 6.12 20.79
CA GLU A 271 22.68 5.11 21.46
C GLU A 271 23.51 4.46 22.56
N VAL A 272 22.84 3.98 23.61
CA VAL A 272 23.47 3.17 24.63
C VAL A 272 23.23 1.72 24.24
N ASN A 273 24.31 0.94 24.09
CA ASN A 273 24.19 -0.49 23.80
C ASN A 273 23.85 -1.28 25.08
N ASP A 274 23.57 -2.58 24.94
CA ASP A 274 23.24 -3.49 26.06
C ASP A 274 24.35 -3.63 27.14
N LYS A 275 25.49 -2.95 26.97
CA LYS A 275 26.61 -2.90 27.91
C LYS A 275 26.79 -1.54 28.55
N ASP A 276 25.77 -0.67 28.49
CA ASP A 276 25.83 0.72 28.96
C ASP A 276 26.94 1.56 28.29
N GLN A 277 27.37 1.19 27.08
CA GLN A 277 28.38 1.93 26.33
C GLN A 277 27.73 2.80 25.27
N LEU A 278 28.19 4.06 25.19
CA LEU A 278 27.82 4.97 24.12
C LEU A 278 28.34 4.46 22.78
N VAL A 279 27.44 4.18 21.85
CA VAL A 279 27.71 3.81 20.47
C VAL A 279 27.06 4.80 19.52
N PHE A 280 27.73 5.10 18.41
CA PHE A 280 27.21 5.99 17.39
C PHE A 280 26.71 5.15 16.22
N LYS A 281 25.40 5.21 15.93
CA LYS A 281 24.81 4.51 14.79
C LYS A 281 24.32 5.50 13.73
N PRO A 282 24.45 5.15 12.44
CA PRO A 282 23.76 5.88 11.39
C PRO A 282 22.25 5.78 11.62
N LYS A 283 21.56 6.92 11.55
CA LYS A 283 20.11 7.00 11.52
C LYS A 283 19.70 7.59 10.18
N ASN A 284 18.85 6.88 9.47
CA ASN A 284 18.30 7.34 8.20
C ASN A 284 17.27 8.44 8.43
N GLY A 285 17.33 9.46 7.59
CA GLY A 285 16.38 10.55 7.55
C GLY A 285 15.18 10.24 6.65
N ILE A 286 14.21 11.15 6.66
CA ILE A 286 12.92 10.97 5.98
C ILE A 286 13.05 10.81 4.46
N PHE A 287 13.94 11.57 3.82
CA PHE A 287 14.19 11.46 2.38
C PHE A 287 14.81 10.12 2.02
N TYR A 288 15.77 9.67 2.82
CA TYR A 288 16.41 8.37 2.61
C TYR A 288 15.39 7.24 2.67
N GLU A 289 14.55 7.21 3.72
CA GLU A 289 13.58 6.12 3.90
C GLU A 289 12.54 6.07 2.78
N ILE A 290 11.98 7.21 2.36
CA ILE A 290 11.03 7.21 1.25
C ILE A 290 11.68 6.89 -0.09
N ALA A 291 12.90 7.39 -0.36
CA ALA A 291 13.64 7.06 -1.57
C ALA A 291 13.99 5.56 -1.64
N ARG A 292 14.35 4.96 -0.51
CA ARG A 292 14.57 3.51 -0.40
C ARG A 292 13.30 2.74 -0.71
N ARG A 293 12.16 3.06 -0.06
CA ARG A 293 10.88 2.38 -0.32
C ARG A 293 10.45 2.51 -1.78
N ALA A 294 10.55 3.71 -2.34
CA ALA A 294 10.24 3.96 -3.74
C ALA A 294 11.12 3.15 -4.70
N ARG A 295 12.42 3.06 -4.38
CA ARG A 295 13.41 2.34 -5.19
C ARG A 295 13.21 0.83 -5.10
N ASP A 296 12.89 0.33 -3.91
CA ASP A 296 12.65 -1.10 -3.71
C ASP A 296 11.43 -1.54 -4.56
N GLU A 297 10.37 -0.72 -4.62
CA GLU A 297 9.24 -0.94 -5.54
C GLU A 297 9.66 -0.81 -7.02
N PHE A 298 10.44 0.22 -7.35
CA PHE A 298 10.91 0.48 -8.72
C PHE A 298 11.74 -0.68 -9.29
N ASN A 299 12.69 -1.19 -8.49
CA ASN A 299 13.56 -2.31 -8.87
C ASN A 299 12.82 -3.65 -8.95
N GLN A 300 11.72 -3.83 -8.22
CA GLN A 300 10.88 -5.03 -8.32
C GLN A 300 10.27 -5.20 -9.72
N GLN A 301 10.22 -4.13 -10.53
CA GLN A 301 9.58 -4.13 -11.83
C GLN A 301 10.53 -4.20 -13.03
N GLU A 302 11.77 -3.71 -12.92
CA GLU A 302 12.75 -3.74 -14.02
C GLU A 302 13.49 -5.09 -14.19
N GLN A 303 13.27 -6.08 -13.30
CA GLN A 303 13.94 -7.39 -13.38
C GLN A 303 12.94 -8.56 -13.25
N PRO A 304 12.25 -8.95 -14.34
CA PRO A 304 11.32 -10.09 -14.31
C PRO A 304 12.01 -11.44 -14.00
N ASP A 305 13.33 -11.55 -14.18
CA ASP A 305 14.08 -12.82 -14.01
C ASP A 305 14.91 -12.92 -12.72
N ARG A 306 14.83 -11.94 -11.80
CA ARG A 306 15.43 -12.06 -10.46
C ARG A 306 14.52 -11.43 -9.41
N PRO A 307 13.62 -12.19 -8.76
CA PRO A 307 12.69 -11.63 -7.79
C PRO A 307 13.44 -11.12 -6.55
N GLY A 308 13.39 -9.81 -6.31
CA GLY A 308 13.98 -9.13 -5.15
C GLY A 308 13.55 -9.77 -3.82
N ARG A 309 14.49 -10.00 -2.89
CA ARG A 309 14.26 -10.71 -1.61
C ARG A 309 13.15 -10.05 -0.78
N LEU A 310 12.25 -10.87 -0.24
CA LEU A 310 11.25 -10.40 0.75
C LEU A 310 11.98 -9.74 1.94
N PRO A 311 11.40 -8.70 2.59
CA PRO A 311 11.96 -8.07 3.78
C PRO A 311 12.37 -9.10 4.84
N PHE A 312 13.50 -8.84 5.51
CA PHE A 312 14.05 -9.77 6.51
C PHE A 312 13.00 -10.17 7.55
N ASP A 313 12.25 -9.21 8.09
CA ASP A 313 11.26 -9.44 9.15
C ASP A 313 10.20 -10.45 8.74
N ILE A 314 9.60 -10.28 7.56
CA ILE A 314 8.55 -11.18 7.04
C ILE A 314 9.05 -12.63 6.94
N VAL A 315 10.26 -12.80 6.43
CA VAL A 315 10.87 -14.12 6.20
C VAL A 315 11.39 -14.72 7.50
N PHE A 316 11.92 -13.88 8.38
CA PHE A 316 12.45 -14.26 9.67
C PHE A 316 11.32 -14.70 10.61
N ASP A 317 10.21 -13.98 10.65
CA ASP A 317 9.00 -14.35 11.38
C ASP A 317 8.51 -15.73 10.94
N ARG A 318 8.48 -16.00 9.62
CA ARG A 318 8.14 -17.32 9.08
C ARG A 318 9.12 -18.41 9.50
N LEU A 319 10.41 -18.11 9.57
CA LEU A 319 11.45 -19.06 10.01
C LEU A 319 11.30 -19.42 11.49
N VAL A 320 11.01 -18.44 12.36
CA VAL A 320 10.96 -18.64 13.82
C VAL A 320 9.56 -18.94 14.36
N GLN A 321 8.51 -18.85 13.52
CA GLN A 321 7.14 -19.19 13.88
C GLN A 321 7.00 -20.54 14.62
N PRO A 322 7.69 -21.63 14.22
CA PRO A 322 7.62 -22.89 14.98
C PRO A 322 8.18 -22.78 16.41
N LEU A 323 9.19 -21.94 16.63
CA LEU A 323 9.78 -21.70 17.95
C LEU A 323 8.85 -20.89 18.85
N GLU A 324 8.26 -19.82 18.31
CA GLU A 324 7.45 -18.88 19.10
C GLU A 324 6.03 -19.39 19.36
N VAL A 325 5.43 -20.09 18.40
CA VAL A 325 4.02 -20.53 18.47
C VAL A 325 3.90 -21.97 18.95
N ASN A 326 4.78 -22.86 18.48
CA ASN A 326 4.66 -24.31 18.75
C ASN A 326 5.69 -24.81 19.77
N GLY A 327 6.70 -24.00 20.14
CA GLY A 327 7.83 -24.45 20.95
C GLY A 327 8.70 -25.50 20.25
N GLU A 328 8.61 -25.61 18.92
CA GLU A 328 9.27 -26.62 18.11
C GLU A 328 10.64 -26.13 17.61
N GLU A 329 11.68 -26.93 17.84
CA GLU A 329 13.03 -26.63 17.34
C GLU A 329 13.08 -26.66 15.80
N VAL A 330 13.66 -25.63 15.17
CA VAL A 330 13.73 -25.53 13.70
C VAL A 330 15.04 -26.13 13.20
N VAL A 331 14.95 -27.17 12.38
CA VAL A 331 16.12 -27.87 11.83
C VAL A 331 16.65 -27.13 10.59
N VAL A 332 17.92 -26.73 10.62
CA VAL A 332 18.62 -26.14 9.47
C VAL A 332 19.65 -27.14 8.94
N LYS A 333 19.54 -27.46 7.64
CA LYS A 333 20.44 -28.39 6.94
C LYS A 333 21.71 -27.69 6.46
N MET A 334 22.85 -28.37 6.59
CA MET A 334 24.14 -27.89 6.08
C MET A 334 24.48 -28.55 4.72
N LYS A 335 25.75 -28.49 4.28
CA LYS A 335 26.23 -28.91 2.93
C LYS A 335 25.83 -30.33 2.49
N THR A 336 25.57 -31.23 3.43
CA THR A 336 25.04 -32.57 3.17
C THR A 336 23.94 -32.86 4.18
N ASP A 337 22.91 -33.62 3.78
CA ASP A 337 21.76 -33.97 4.65
C ASP A 337 22.15 -34.68 5.96
N LYS A 338 23.41 -35.12 6.09
CA LYS A 338 23.98 -35.73 7.28
C LYS A 338 24.36 -34.75 8.40
N TYR A 339 24.52 -33.45 8.10
CA TYR A 339 24.88 -32.44 9.10
C TYR A 339 23.79 -31.38 9.23
N THR A 340 23.20 -31.29 10.42
CA THR A 340 22.14 -30.33 10.76
C THR A 340 22.46 -29.61 12.08
N PHE A 341 21.76 -28.51 12.33
CA PHE A 341 21.70 -27.88 13.63
C PHE A 341 20.28 -27.40 13.91
N GLN A 342 19.91 -27.28 15.18
CA GLN A 342 18.59 -26.84 15.59
C GLN A 342 18.61 -25.40 16.07
N LEU A 343 17.70 -24.56 15.59
CA LEU A 343 17.35 -23.32 16.26
C LEU A 343 16.44 -23.67 17.44
N ILE A 344 16.69 -23.08 18.62
CA ILE A 344 16.08 -23.55 19.88
C ILE A 344 15.43 -22.46 20.73
N ALA A 345 15.84 -21.19 20.56
CA ALA A 345 15.26 -20.09 21.30
C ALA A 345 15.53 -18.75 20.60
N LEU A 346 14.65 -17.79 20.85
CA LEU A 346 14.77 -16.41 20.38
C LEU A 346 14.78 -15.46 21.58
N THR A 347 15.55 -14.38 21.45
CA THR A 347 15.56 -13.21 22.33
C THR A 347 15.58 -11.97 21.46
N ASP A 348 15.37 -10.78 22.03
CA ASP A 348 15.38 -9.51 21.29
C ASP A 348 16.69 -9.26 20.50
N THR A 349 17.80 -9.87 20.91
CA THR A 349 19.13 -9.64 20.32
C THR A 349 19.71 -10.85 19.62
N TYR A 350 19.30 -12.07 19.99
CA TYR A 350 19.94 -13.32 19.57
C TYR A 350 18.96 -14.41 19.17
N LEU A 351 19.34 -15.15 18.13
CA LEU A 351 18.81 -16.46 17.76
C LEU A 351 19.75 -17.55 18.29
N ARG A 352 19.28 -18.39 19.21
CA ARG A 352 20.05 -19.47 19.82
C ARG A 352 19.91 -20.77 19.03
N PHE A 353 21.01 -21.50 18.86
CA PHE A 353 21.04 -22.78 18.15
C PHE A 353 21.89 -23.84 18.87
N ARG A 354 21.59 -25.11 18.61
CA ARG A 354 22.30 -26.29 19.14
C ARG A 354 22.90 -27.11 17.99
N ARG A 355 24.15 -27.55 18.17
CA ARG A 355 24.87 -28.38 17.19
C ARG A 355 24.55 -29.87 17.37
N HIS A 356 24.34 -30.59 16.27
CA HIS A 356 23.99 -32.02 16.30
C HIS A 356 25.09 -32.92 16.89
N GLU A 357 26.38 -32.66 16.61
CA GLU A 357 27.47 -33.56 17.00
C GLU A 357 27.85 -33.49 18.49
N ASN A 358 27.86 -32.30 19.09
CA ASN A 358 28.43 -32.08 20.44
C ASN A 358 27.42 -31.51 21.45
N LYS A 359 26.15 -31.32 21.08
CA LYS A 359 25.08 -30.69 21.90
C LYS A 359 25.42 -29.31 22.49
N THR A 360 26.49 -28.66 22.04
CA THR A 360 26.86 -27.31 22.45
C THR A 360 25.92 -26.29 21.84
N GLU A 361 25.50 -25.32 22.64
CA GLU A 361 24.62 -24.23 22.25
C GLU A 361 25.43 -22.96 21.96
N SER A 362 24.94 -22.13 21.03
CA SER A 362 25.62 -20.92 20.58
C SER A 362 24.58 -19.91 20.08
N ASN A 363 24.98 -18.64 20.00
CA ASN A 363 24.09 -17.54 19.63
C ASN A 363 24.50 -16.90 18.29
N LEU A 364 23.51 -16.57 17.47
CA LEU A 364 23.63 -15.73 16.29
C LEU A 364 22.97 -14.38 16.60
N LYS A 365 23.64 -13.27 16.29
CA LYS A 365 23.06 -11.92 16.46
C LYS A 365 22.04 -11.65 15.36
N LEU A 366 20.86 -11.17 15.74
CA LEU A 366 19.78 -10.88 14.80
C LEU A 366 20.18 -9.79 13.79
N ASP A 367 20.78 -8.69 14.26
CA ASP A 367 21.28 -7.63 13.37
C ASP A 367 22.26 -8.14 12.32
N THR A 368 23.14 -9.07 12.70
CA THR A 368 24.11 -9.66 11.76
C THR A 368 23.43 -10.57 10.74
N LEU A 369 22.41 -11.35 11.15
CA LEU A 369 21.58 -12.13 10.22
C LEU A 369 20.83 -11.24 9.25
N ARG A 370 20.21 -10.16 9.74
CA ARG A 370 19.53 -9.14 8.93
C ARG A 370 20.47 -8.55 7.90
N SER A 371 21.60 -8.01 8.34
CA SER A 371 22.57 -7.39 7.43
C SER A 371 23.15 -8.37 6.40
N LEU A 372 23.39 -9.64 6.77
CA LEU A 372 23.86 -10.67 5.83
C LEU A 372 22.78 -11.10 4.83
N TYR A 373 21.52 -11.13 5.26
CA TYR A 373 20.38 -11.47 4.41
C TYR A 373 20.09 -10.35 3.40
N GLU A 374 20.11 -9.10 3.86
CA GLU A 374 19.94 -7.89 3.06
C GLU A 374 21.16 -7.59 2.17
N GLY A 375 22.32 -8.20 2.48
CA GLY A 375 23.55 -8.05 1.71
C GLY A 375 24.32 -6.75 2.01
N THR A 376 24.01 -6.08 3.12
CA THR A 376 24.69 -4.86 3.57
C THR A 376 26.08 -5.15 4.17
N ILE A 377 26.34 -6.39 4.58
CA ILE A 377 27.66 -6.85 5.03
C ILE A 377 28.02 -8.20 4.41
N GLY A 378 29.33 -8.48 4.28
CA GLY A 378 29.86 -9.78 3.88
C GLY A 378 30.12 -10.72 5.08
N TYR A 379 30.35 -11.99 4.79
CA TYR A 379 30.71 -12.97 5.82
C TYR A 379 32.10 -12.70 6.40
N LYS A 380 32.19 -12.55 7.72
CA LYS A 380 33.47 -12.47 8.44
C LYS A 380 34.05 -13.87 8.67
N GLN A 381 35.37 -13.99 8.55
CA GLN A 381 36.12 -15.21 8.88
C GLN A 381 35.92 -15.53 10.38
N GLY A 382 35.44 -16.73 10.71
CA GLY A 382 35.28 -17.15 12.10
C GLY A 382 34.45 -18.43 12.29
N GLY A 383 34.54 -19.03 13.49
CA GLY A 383 33.91 -20.32 13.79
C GLY A 383 32.38 -20.38 13.69
N LEU A 384 31.69 -19.22 13.71
CA LEU A 384 30.25 -19.14 13.53
C LEU A 384 29.80 -18.85 12.09
N GLN A 385 30.74 -18.55 11.19
CA GLN A 385 30.46 -18.11 9.82
C GLN A 385 29.54 -19.07 9.07
N LEU A 386 29.78 -20.38 9.20
CA LEU A 386 28.99 -21.42 8.54
C LEU A 386 27.52 -21.38 9.00
N TYR A 387 27.25 -21.15 10.29
CA TYR A 387 25.88 -21.11 10.80
C TYR A 387 25.12 -19.90 10.30
N TYR A 388 25.76 -18.71 10.28
CA TYR A 388 25.17 -17.53 9.63
C TYR A 388 24.84 -17.81 8.17
N GLN A 389 25.76 -18.45 7.44
CA GLN A 389 25.57 -18.76 6.02
C GLN A 389 24.37 -19.68 5.79
N TYR A 390 24.22 -20.74 6.57
CA TYR A 390 23.11 -21.69 6.39
C TYR A 390 21.76 -21.13 6.86
N VAL A 391 21.72 -20.33 7.93
CA VAL A 391 20.47 -19.63 8.30
C VAL A 391 20.07 -18.61 7.24
N VAL A 392 21.03 -17.82 6.74
CA VAL A 392 20.77 -16.86 5.67
C VAL A 392 20.34 -17.54 4.37
N ASN A 393 20.87 -18.72 4.04
CA ASN A 393 20.40 -19.51 2.92
C ASN A 393 18.96 -19.99 3.13
N ARG A 394 18.63 -20.51 4.33
CA ARG A 394 17.26 -20.95 4.64
C ARG A 394 16.26 -19.81 4.58
N LEU A 395 16.63 -18.61 5.05
CA LEU A 395 15.81 -17.41 4.88
C LEU A 395 15.56 -17.11 3.39
N LYS A 396 16.58 -17.23 2.53
CA LYS A 396 16.38 -17.01 1.08
C LYS A 396 15.44 -18.04 0.45
N GLU A 397 15.58 -19.30 0.83
CA GLU A 397 14.67 -20.37 0.39
C GLU A 397 13.24 -20.10 0.84
N LEU A 398 13.05 -19.73 2.11
CA LEU A 398 11.74 -19.34 2.65
C LEU A 398 11.18 -18.12 1.94
N ALA A 399 12.02 -17.15 1.60
CA ALA A 399 11.59 -15.99 0.82
C ALA A 399 11.04 -16.42 -0.55
N ASP A 400 11.68 -17.40 -1.20
CA ASP A 400 11.22 -17.95 -2.47
C ASP A 400 9.96 -18.84 -2.30
N GLU A 401 9.83 -19.55 -1.18
CA GLU A 401 8.62 -20.30 -0.80
C GLU A 401 7.42 -19.36 -0.57
N ILE A 402 7.55 -18.35 0.28
CA ILE A 402 6.50 -17.34 0.56
C ILE A 402 6.12 -16.62 -0.74
N LYS A 403 7.09 -16.24 -1.56
CA LYS A 403 6.81 -15.65 -2.87
C LYS A 403 6.05 -16.62 -3.76
N ARG A 404 6.41 -17.90 -3.83
CA ARG A 404 5.64 -18.88 -4.61
C ARG A 404 4.22 -19.04 -4.08
N GLU A 405 4.03 -18.99 -2.76
CA GLU A 405 2.70 -18.99 -2.11
C GLU A 405 1.88 -17.73 -2.45
N GLU A 406 2.50 -16.55 -2.51
CA GLU A 406 1.85 -15.27 -2.87
C GLU A 406 1.68 -15.08 -4.39
N TYR A 407 2.61 -15.59 -5.21
CA TYR A 407 2.68 -15.47 -6.68
C TYR A 407 1.79 -16.51 -7.38
N SER A 408 1.63 -17.70 -6.80
CA SER A 408 0.60 -18.68 -7.23
C SER A 408 -0.83 -18.23 -6.92
N ALA A 409 -1.01 -17.18 -6.12
CA ALA A 409 -2.31 -16.54 -5.94
C ALA A 409 -2.65 -15.50 -7.02
N HIS A 410 -1.70 -15.13 -7.91
CA HIS A 410 -1.80 -13.96 -8.81
C HIS A 410 -1.38 -14.22 -10.29
N LEU A 411 -1.29 -15.47 -10.76
CA LEU A 411 -1.10 -15.82 -12.18
C LEU A 411 -2.02 -17.01 -12.47
N GLN A 412 -2.97 -16.95 -13.41
CA GLN A 412 -2.79 -16.86 -14.88
C GLN A 412 -3.95 -16.06 -15.52
N VAL A 413 -3.91 -15.29 -16.62
CA VAL A 413 -3.11 -15.18 -17.85
C VAL A 413 -3.20 -13.71 -18.32
N GLY A 414 -2.11 -13.13 -18.84
CA GLY A 414 -2.18 -11.90 -19.63
C GLY A 414 -0.80 -11.33 -19.93
N THR A 415 -0.41 -11.37 -21.21
CA THR A 415 0.75 -10.75 -21.88
C THR A 415 1.65 -9.86 -21.01
N GLY A 416 2.93 -10.22 -20.92
CA GLY A 416 3.96 -9.57 -20.09
C GLY A 416 4.21 -8.09 -20.36
N GLU A 417 3.32 -7.25 -19.85
CA GLU A 417 3.58 -5.84 -19.55
C GLU A 417 3.53 -5.70 -18.03
N VAL A 418 4.70 -5.43 -17.44
CA VAL A 418 4.83 -5.09 -16.03
C VAL A 418 4.10 -3.75 -15.82
N ALA A 419 3.07 -3.74 -14.97
CA ALA A 419 2.38 -2.50 -14.61
C ALA A 419 3.40 -1.49 -14.06
N PRO A 420 3.32 -0.19 -14.41
CA PRO A 420 4.32 0.81 -14.04
C PRO A 420 4.47 0.95 -12.51
N PRO A 421 5.61 1.48 -12.04
CA PRO A 421 5.92 1.51 -10.62
C PRO A 421 4.98 2.45 -9.90
N ARG A 422 4.53 2.04 -8.72
CA ARG A 422 3.67 2.88 -7.91
C ARG A 422 4.43 4.13 -7.50
N ASN A 423 3.74 5.26 -7.55
CA ASN A 423 4.31 6.55 -7.18
C ASN A 423 4.41 6.70 -5.65
N TYR A 424 5.43 7.44 -5.24
CA TYR A 424 5.70 7.86 -3.87
C TYR A 424 5.78 9.38 -3.85
N VAL A 425 5.39 10.02 -2.74
CA VAL A 425 5.34 11.49 -2.63
C VAL A 425 5.95 11.92 -1.31
N LEU A 426 6.96 12.80 -1.37
CA LEU A 426 7.48 13.52 -0.20
C LEU A 426 7.00 14.97 -0.26
N ILE A 427 6.24 15.36 0.75
CA ILE A 427 5.79 16.73 0.95
C ILE A 427 6.76 17.46 1.89
N ILE A 428 7.29 18.59 1.43
CA ILE A 428 8.23 19.45 2.16
C ILE A 428 7.57 20.81 2.35
N ASP A 429 6.91 20.97 3.49
CA ASP A 429 6.27 22.22 3.87
C ASP A 429 7.32 23.26 4.30
N GLU A 430 7.10 24.52 3.95
CA GLU A 430 8.01 25.63 4.25
C GLU A 430 9.45 25.39 3.77
N ILE A 431 9.61 24.86 2.55
CA ILE A 431 10.90 24.37 2.00
C ILE A 431 12.01 25.42 2.07
N ASN A 432 11.67 26.70 2.03
CA ASN A 432 12.61 27.82 2.07
C ASN A 432 13.12 28.17 3.48
N ARG A 433 12.52 27.65 4.56
CA ARG A 433 12.92 27.92 5.95
C ARG A 433 14.18 27.19 6.41
N ALA A 434 14.74 26.30 5.59
CA ALA A 434 16.04 25.68 5.81
C ALA A 434 17.02 26.01 4.67
N ASN A 435 18.33 25.82 4.93
CA ASN A 435 19.32 25.90 3.86
C ASN A 435 19.25 24.62 3.00
N ILE A 436 18.44 24.67 1.94
CA ILE A 436 18.12 23.51 1.11
C ILE A 436 19.39 22.88 0.50
N SER A 437 20.37 23.68 0.07
CA SER A 437 21.63 23.16 -0.47
C SER A 437 22.38 22.34 0.59
N LYS A 438 22.35 22.75 1.86
CA LYS A 438 22.92 21.98 2.97
C LYS A 438 22.09 20.74 3.30
N VAL A 439 20.76 20.84 3.27
CA VAL A 439 19.84 19.72 3.59
C VAL A 439 19.94 18.59 2.58
N PHE A 440 19.98 18.90 1.27
CA PHE A 440 20.11 17.88 0.22
C PHE A 440 21.55 17.43 0.00
N GLY A 441 22.55 18.27 0.31
CA GLY A 441 23.96 17.93 0.13
C GLY A 441 24.27 17.47 -1.30
N GLU A 442 24.92 16.32 -1.42
CA GLU A 442 25.28 15.68 -2.69
C GLU A 442 24.07 15.14 -3.49
N LEU A 443 22.89 15.01 -2.87
CA LEU A 443 21.68 14.49 -3.52
C LEU A 443 21.03 15.50 -4.46
N ILE A 444 21.42 16.77 -4.40
CA ILE A 444 20.87 17.83 -5.24
C ILE A 444 20.94 17.48 -6.74
N THR A 445 21.99 16.79 -7.17
CA THR A 445 22.18 16.35 -8.56
C THR A 445 21.19 15.25 -8.95
N LEU A 446 20.83 14.37 -8.00
CA LEU A 446 19.90 13.26 -8.22
C LEU A 446 18.43 13.70 -8.29
N LEU A 447 18.14 14.98 -8.03
CA LEU A 447 16.80 15.52 -8.19
C LEU A 447 16.41 15.71 -9.65
N GLU A 448 17.38 15.88 -10.55
CA GLU A 448 17.15 16.03 -11.99
C GLU A 448 16.52 14.76 -12.58
N LYS A 449 15.48 14.93 -13.41
CA LYS A 449 14.69 13.81 -13.96
C LYS A 449 15.55 12.77 -14.66
N ASP A 450 16.50 13.21 -15.50
CA ASP A 450 17.37 12.32 -16.25
C ASP A 450 18.40 11.61 -15.36
N LYS A 451 18.74 12.16 -14.19
CA LYS A 451 19.72 11.60 -13.25
C LYS A 451 19.14 10.58 -12.28
N ARG A 452 17.83 10.41 -12.27
CA ARG A 452 17.13 9.43 -11.43
C ARG A 452 17.27 8.02 -11.99
N LEU A 453 17.13 7.04 -11.11
CA LEU A 453 16.97 5.65 -11.53
C LEU A 453 15.67 5.55 -12.37
N GLY A 454 15.79 5.02 -13.59
CA GLY A 454 14.73 5.04 -14.60
C GLY A 454 14.73 6.26 -15.55
N GLY A 455 15.64 7.22 -15.36
CA GLY A 455 15.85 8.35 -16.27
C GLY A 455 16.87 8.04 -17.37
N ASP A 456 17.05 8.99 -18.31
CA ASP A 456 17.93 8.82 -19.49
C ASP A 456 19.42 8.67 -19.14
N ASN A 457 19.88 9.29 -18.06
CA ASN A 457 21.29 9.36 -17.64
C ASN A 457 21.42 9.09 -16.13
N PRO A 458 21.02 7.90 -15.64
CA PRO A 458 20.90 7.62 -14.21
C PRO A 458 22.24 7.76 -13.50
N LEU A 459 22.24 8.44 -12.35
CA LEU A 459 23.41 8.61 -11.50
C LEU A 459 23.20 7.96 -10.14
N SER A 460 24.32 7.67 -9.49
CA SER A 460 24.32 7.23 -8.10
C SER A 460 25.49 7.89 -7.37
N VAL A 461 25.31 8.15 -6.08
CA VAL A 461 26.31 8.77 -5.22
C VAL A 461 26.74 7.81 -4.12
N THR A 462 27.85 8.13 -3.46
CA THR A 462 28.26 7.47 -2.22
C THR A 462 27.93 8.40 -1.07
N LEU A 463 27.12 7.93 -0.11
CA LEU A 463 26.74 8.72 1.06
C LEU A 463 27.92 8.83 2.04
N PRO A 464 27.96 9.86 2.92
CA PRO A 464 28.99 10.02 3.95
C PRO A 464 29.11 8.84 4.92
N SER A 465 28.04 8.05 5.09
CA SER A 465 28.07 6.81 5.85
C SER A 465 28.91 5.70 5.22
N GLY A 466 29.31 5.85 3.96
CA GLY A 466 30.00 4.84 3.16
C GLY A 466 29.05 3.96 2.33
N GLU A 467 27.73 4.17 2.40
CA GLU A 467 26.79 3.50 1.50
C GLU A 467 27.06 3.92 0.05
N ALA A 468 27.51 2.97 -0.77
CA ALA A 468 27.76 3.18 -2.17
C ALA A 468 26.48 2.99 -2.99
N LYS A 469 26.38 3.73 -4.10
CA LYS A 469 25.31 3.62 -5.12
C LYS A 469 23.92 4.04 -4.65
N PHE A 470 23.82 5.00 -3.73
CA PHE A 470 22.54 5.63 -3.44
C PHE A 470 22.02 6.38 -4.66
N ASN A 471 20.74 6.21 -4.99
CA ASN A 471 20.07 6.83 -6.12
C ASN A 471 18.64 7.23 -5.73
N VAL A 472 18.06 8.15 -6.50
CA VAL A 472 16.67 8.60 -6.34
C VAL A 472 15.87 8.01 -7.51
N PRO A 473 14.79 7.26 -7.27
CA PRO A 473 14.02 6.62 -8.32
C PRO A 473 13.02 7.57 -9.00
N ALA A 474 12.68 7.27 -10.26
CA ALA A 474 11.78 8.09 -11.07
C ALA A 474 10.34 8.17 -10.52
N ASN A 475 9.91 7.16 -9.77
CA ASN A 475 8.58 7.11 -9.14
C ASN A 475 8.48 7.88 -7.80
N LEU A 476 9.53 8.57 -7.35
CA LEU A 476 9.46 9.45 -6.16
C LEU A 476 9.21 10.90 -6.57
N TYR A 477 8.11 11.50 -6.13
CA TYR A 477 7.78 12.91 -6.39
C TYR A 477 8.04 13.76 -5.15
N LEU A 478 8.52 14.98 -5.37
CA LEU A 478 8.75 15.97 -4.32
C LEU A 478 7.79 17.14 -4.48
N ILE A 479 7.04 17.47 -3.44
CA ILE A 479 6.14 18.62 -3.42
C ILE A 479 6.58 19.56 -2.30
N GLY A 480 7.18 20.69 -2.66
CA GLY A 480 7.52 21.76 -1.74
C GLY A 480 6.39 22.78 -1.62
N THR A 481 6.20 23.37 -0.44
CA THR A 481 5.43 24.61 -0.28
C THR A 481 6.35 25.76 0.11
N MET A 482 6.05 26.97 -0.37
CA MET A 482 6.87 28.15 -0.11
C MET A 482 5.99 29.37 0.14
N ASN A 483 6.08 29.95 1.33
CA ASN A 483 5.56 31.29 1.59
C ASN A 483 6.52 32.33 1.03
N THR A 484 6.04 33.22 0.15
CA THR A 484 6.89 34.25 -0.45
C THR A 484 6.93 35.56 0.32
N ALA A 485 5.99 35.78 1.25
CA ALA A 485 5.95 36.98 2.10
C ALA A 485 7.03 36.98 3.20
N ASP A 486 7.51 35.81 3.61
CA ASP A 486 8.45 35.65 4.72
C ASP A 486 9.87 36.11 4.31
N LYS A 487 10.31 37.22 4.90
CA LYS A 487 11.64 37.83 4.63
C LYS A 487 12.80 37.17 5.37
N SER A 488 12.54 36.29 6.34
CA SER A 488 13.54 35.67 7.23
C SER A 488 14.20 34.41 6.63
N ILE A 489 14.26 34.33 5.31
CA ILE A 489 14.36 33.07 4.58
C ILE A 489 15.56 33.08 3.63
N ALA A 490 16.25 31.94 3.52
CA ALA A 490 17.33 31.76 2.56
C ALA A 490 16.78 31.83 1.13
N LEU A 491 17.35 32.71 0.29
CA LEU A 491 17.04 32.71 -1.14
C LEU A 491 17.35 31.33 -1.72
N LEU A 492 16.36 30.74 -2.40
CA LEU A 492 16.53 29.45 -3.03
C LEU A 492 17.63 29.54 -4.10
N ASP A 493 18.65 28.70 -3.98
CA ASP A 493 19.80 28.68 -4.89
C ASP A 493 19.33 28.47 -6.34
N ILE A 494 19.98 29.12 -7.30
CA ILE A 494 19.78 28.96 -8.75
C ILE A 494 19.89 27.47 -9.12
N ALA A 495 20.82 26.76 -8.48
CA ALA A 495 20.97 25.33 -8.63
C ALA A 495 19.68 24.58 -8.31
N LEU A 496 18.99 24.89 -7.21
CA LEU A 496 17.72 24.23 -6.88
C LEU A 496 16.60 24.68 -7.79
N ARG A 497 16.58 25.96 -8.17
CA ARG A 497 15.51 26.52 -9.00
C ARG A 497 15.37 25.82 -10.36
N ARG A 498 16.46 25.30 -10.93
CA ARG A 498 16.44 24.55 -12.20
C ARG A 498 15.90 23.12 -12.07
N ARG A 499 15.79 22.60 -10.83
CA ARG A 499 15.43 21.19 -10.53
C ARG A 499 13.99 21.04 -10.08
N PHE A 500 13.35 22.14 -9.72
CA PHE A 500 11.95 22.21 -9.34
C PHE A 500 11.16 23.00 -10.38
N GLU A 501 9.94 22.57 -10.63
CA GLU A 501 8.93 23.36 -11.31
C GLU A 501 8.21 24.27 -10.30
N PHE A 502 8.02 25.54 -10.64
CA PHE A 502 7.44 26.52 -9.73
C PHE A 502 6.02 26.85 -10.13
N GLN A 503 5.06 26.38 -9.33
CA GLN A 503 3.65 26.66 -9.54
C GLN A 503 3.18 27.76 -8.58
N ALA A 504 2.72 28.85 -9.16
CA ALA A 504 2.30 30.02 -8.40
C ALA A 504 0.85 29.89 -7.92
N LEU A 505 0.63 30.08 -6.62
CA LEU A 505 -0.69 30.12 -5.99
C LEU A 505 -0.95 31.51 -5.41
N TYR A 506 -1.66 32.32 -6.19
CA TYR A 506 -2.05 33.68 -5.83
C TYR A 506 -3.54 33.75 -5.43
N PRO A 507 -3.98 34.83 -4.76
CA PRO A 507 -5.36 34.97 -4.35
C PRO A 507 -6.33 34.94 -5.54
N ILE A 508 -7.34 34.08 -5.42
CA ILE A 508 -8.54 34.11 -6.27
C ILE A 508 -9.62 34.94 -5.57
N TYR A 509 -10.69 35.29 -6.28
CA TYR A 509 -11.74 36.20 -5.79
C TYR A 509 -13.15 35.62 -5.95
N ALA A 510 -13.25 34.35 -6.34
CA ALA A 510 -14.48 33.63 -6.58
C ALA A 510 -14.29 32.16 -6.24
N GLN A 511 -15.39 31.49 -5.92
CA GLN A 511 -15.49 30.05 -5.75
C GLN A 511 -15.23 29.32 -7.08
N ALA A 512 -15.07 27.99 -7.02
CA ALA A 512 -14.81 27.17 -8.19
C ALA A 512 -15.92 27.24 -9.27
N ASP A 513 -17.17 27.50 -8.86
CA ASP A 513 -18.33 27.69 -9.76
C ASP A 513 -18.43 29.11 -10.35
N GLY A 514 -17.47 29.99 -10.02
CA GLY A 514 -17.43 31.38 -10.46
C GLY A 514 -18.23 32.36 -9.59
N THR A 515 -18.93 31.91 -8.54
CA THR A 515 -19.58 32.85 -7.62
C THR A 515 -18.53 33.68 -6.87
N PRO A 516 -18.61 35.03 -6.89
CA PRO A 516 -17.69 35.86 -6.13
C PRO A 516 -17.78 35.58 -4.63
N PHE A 517 -16.64 35.65 -3.94
CA PHE A 517 -16.65 35.61 -2.48
C PHE A 517 -17.43 36.80 -1.89
N GLN A 518 -17.91 36.65 -0.67
CA GLN A 518 -18.44 37.78 0.08
C GLN A 518 -17.37 38.88 0.17
N HIS A 519 -17.77 40.12 -0.16
CA HIS A 519 -16.87 41.29 -0.19
C HIS A 519 -15.69 41.18 -1.18
N ALA A 520 -15.79 40.36 -2.23
CA ALA A 520 -14.73 40.16 -3.23
C ALA A 520 -14.18 41.48 -3.83
N THR A 521 -15.01 42.51 -4.02
CA THR A 521 -14.59 43.82 -4.53
C THR A 521 -13.61 44.50 -3.57
N ALA A 522 -13.94 44.60 -2.28
CA ALA A 522 -13.09 45.20 -1.27
C ALA A 522 -11.79 44.39 -1.09
N PHE A 523 -11.89 43.07 -1.05
CA PHE A 523 -10.74 42.17 -0.98
C PHE A 523 -9.79 42.32 -2.19
N ARG A 524 -10.33 42.40 -3.41
CA ARG A 524 -9.55 42.63 -4.62
C ARG A 524 -8.83 43.98 -4.56
N GLN A 525 -9.53 45.04 -4.17
CA GLN A 525 -8.92 46.37 -4.08
C GLN A 525 -7.82 46.43 -3.01
N LEU A 526 -8.01 45.78 -1.85
CA LEU A 526 -6.96 45.61 -0.84
C LEU A 526 -5.69 44.99 -1.45
N ASN A 527 -5.83 43.88 -2.18
CA ASN A 527 -4.69 43.20 -2.81
C ASN A 527 -4.02 44.00 -3.93
N ILE A 528 -4.76 44.84 -4.67
CA ILE A 528 -4.19 45.80 -5.63
C ILE A 528 -3.30 46.79 -4.87
N ASN A 529 -3.85 47.44 -3.85
CA ASN A 529 -3.14 48.46 -3.07
C ASN A 529 -1.89 47.89 -2.37
N ILE A 530 -1.95 46.66 -1.85
CA ILE A 530 -0.79 45.97 -1.27
C ILE A 530 0.29 45.74 -2.32
N SER A 531 -0.10 45.28 -3.51
CA SER A 531 0.86 44.98 -4.58
C SER A 531 1.59 46.22 -5.08
N GLU A 532 0.90 47.36 -5.14
CA GLU A 532 1.46 48.65 -5.54
C GLU A 532 2.43 49.21 -4.50
N GLN A 533 2.12 49.07 -3.20
CA GLN A 533 2.98 49.56 -2.12
C GLN A 533 4.16 48.62 -1.80
N LYS A 534 4.05 47.34 -2.14
CA LYS A 534 5.03 46.28 -1.83
C LYS A 534 5.34 45.43 -3.05
N SER A 535 4.67 44.28 -3.17
CA SER A 535 4.77 43.34 -4.28
C SER A 535 3.60 42.35 -4.17
N ARG A 536 3.39 41.56 -5.22
CA ARG A 536 2.33 40.54 -5.27
C ARG A 536 2.50 39.45 -4.20
N ASP A 537 3.73 39.19 -3.75
CA ASP A 537 4.03 38.19 -2.73
C ASP A 537 3.47 38.52 -1.34
N PHE A 538 3.14 39.78 -1.09
CA PHE A 538 2.53 40.25 0.15
C PHE A 538 1.00 40.29 0.11
N GLN A 539 0.37 39.85 -0.98
CA GLN A 539 -1.09 39.83 -1.05
C GLN A 539 -1.69 38.93 0.04
N ILE A 540 -2.94 39.20 0.39
CA ILE A 540 -3.69 38.41 1.36
C ILE A 540 -4.40 37.28 0.62
N GLY A 541 -4.26 36.06 1.11
CA GLY A 541 -4.92 34.88 0.57
C GLY A 541 -6.43 34.84 0.80
N HIS A 542 -7.12 34.12 -0.07
CA HIS A 542 -8.58 34.02 -0.09
C HIS A 542 -9.15 33.15 1.03
N ALA A 543 -8.36 32.34 1.72
CA ALA A 543 -8.81 31.46 2.80
C ALA A 543 -9.54 32.18 3.96
N TYR A 544 -9.30 33.49 4.12
CA TYR A 544 -10.01 34.34 5.09
C TYR A 544 -11.41 34.75 4.64
N PHE A 545 -11.67 34.75 3.33
CA PHE A 545 -12.88 35.29 2.69
C PHE A 545 -13.76 34.20 2.05
N MET A 546 -13.29 32.95 2.04
CA MET A 546 -14.06 31.82 1.52
C MET A 546 -15.23 31.45 2.45
N ASP A 547 -16.39 31.28 1.86
CA ASP A 547 -17.54 30.67 2.52
C ASP A 547 -17.25 29.20 2.87
N ARG A 548 -17.64 28.79 4.08
CA ARG A 548 -17.47 27.42 4.56
C ARG A 548 -18.84 26.81 4.84
N PRO A 549 -19.20 25.68 4.20
CA PRO A 549 -20.52 25.09 4.41
C PRO A 549 -20.73 24.59 5.85
N ASP A 550 -19.64 24.31 6.57
CA ASP A 550 -19.64 23.83 7.95
C ASP A 550 -19.63 24.95 9.01
N LYS A 551 -19.46 26.23 8.63
CA LYS A 551 -19.34 27.35 9.60
C LYS A 551 -20.05 28.61 9.12
N PRO A 552 -20.71 29.35 10.03
CA PRO A 552 -21.28 30.65 9.68
C PRO A 552 -20.17 31.61 9.25
N ALA A 553 -20.48 32.48 8.28
CA ALA A 553 -19.55 33.49 7.81
C ALA A 553 -19.13 34.41 8.97
N GLU A 554 -17.82 34.56 9.17
CA GLU A 554 -17.29 35.51 10.15
C GLU A 554 -17.52 36.94 9.64
N PRO A 555 -17.99 37.88 10.49
CA PRO A 555 -18.19 39.26 10.06
C PRO A 555 -16.90 39.87 9.48
N LEU A 556 -17.03 40.62 8.37
CA LEU A 556 -15.86 41.20 7.68
C LEU A 556 -14.97 42.03 8.61
N ALA A 557 -15.57 42.84 9.48
CA ALA A 557 -14.81 43.65 10.43
C ALA A 557 -13.97 42.79 11.39
N ASP A 558 -14.44 41.60 11.76
CA ASP A 558 -13.70 40.67 12.61
C ASP A 558 -12.52 40.04 11.86
N ILE A 559 -12.74 39.60 10.62
CA ILE A 559 -11.66 39.13 9.74
C ILE A 559 -10.58 40.21 9.59
N LEU A 560 -11.00 41.45 9.34
CA LEU A 560 -10.09 42.57 9.14
C LEU A 560 -9.31 42.89 10.42
N ASN A 561 -9.99 43.05 11.55
CA ASN A 561 -9.39 43.48 12.80
C ASN A 561 -8.49 42.41 13.45
N LYS A 562 -8.88 41.13 13.35
CA LYS A 562 -8.19 40.04 14.06
C LYS A 562 -7.12 39.38 13.21
N LYS A 563 -7.20 39.43 11.88
CA LYS A 563 -6.33 38.66 10.97
C LYS A 563 -5.60 39.56 9.97
N VAL A 564 -6.32 40.43 9.25
CA VAL A 564 -5.73 41.20 8.15
C VAL A 564 -4.90 42.39 8.63
N ILE A 565 -5.45 43.26 9.48
CA ILE A 565 -4.75 44.46 9.95
C ILE A 565 -3.46 44.11 10.71
N PRO A 566 -3.43 43.14 11.64
CA PRO A 566 -2.19 42.71 12.29
C PRO A 566 -1.12 42.25 11.28
N LEU A 567 -1.51 41.47 10.26
CA LEU A 567 -0.61 41.03 9.21
C LEU A 567 -0.07 42.20 8.38
N LEU A 568 -0.90 43.19 8.06
CA LEU A 568 -0.47 44.39 7.34
C LEU A 568 0.54 45.19 8.18
N TYR A 569 0.34 45.31 9.50
CA TYR A 569 1.32 45.94 10.37
C TYR A 569 2.68 45.24 10.32
N GLU A 570 2.72 43.91 10.29
CA GLU A 570 3.96 43.16 10.10
C GLU A 570 4.59 43.44 8.73
N TYR A 571 3.80 43.38 7.65
CA TYR A 571 4.27 43.65 6.30
C TYR A 571 4.88 45.04 6.13
N PHE A 572 4.28 46.04 6.78
CA PHE A 572 4.69 47.44 6.71
C PHE A 572 5.54 47.90 7.90
N LEU A 573 6.11 46.97 8.69
CA LEU A 573 7.03 47.26 9.79
C LEU A 573 6.47 48.28 10.79
N ASN A 574 5.22 48.06 11.20
CA ASN A 574 4.44 48.91 12.10
C ASN A 574 4.12 50.34 11.58
N ASP A 575 4.25 50.59 10.28
CA ASP A 575 3.92 51.90 9.66
C ASP A 575 2.41 52.07 9.44
N ALA A 576 1.73 52.66 10.43
CA ALA A 576 0.28 52.88 10.40
C ALA A 576 -0.20 53.69 9.19
N LYS A 577 0.61 54.62 8.66
CA LYS A 577 0.22 55.43 7.48
C LYS A 577 0.11 54.55 6.23
N LYS A 578 1.06 53.63 6.03
CA LYS A 578 1.03 52.67 4.93
C LYS A 578 -0.09 51.65 5.09
N VAL A 579 -0.29 51.14 6.30
CA VAL A 579 -1.41 50.24 6.60
C VAL A 579 -2.75 50.92 6.27
N LYS A 580 -2.95 52.18 6.71
CA LYS A 580 -4.17 52.94 6.37
C LYS A 580 -4.32 53.15 4.87
N ALA A 581 -3.23 53.44 4.15
CA ALA A 581 -3.25 53.64 2.70
C ALA A 581 -3.68 52.39 1.93
N VAL A 582 -3.45 51.19 2.45
CA VAL A 582 -3.93 49.93 1.85
C VAL A 582 -5.46 49.88 1.75
N PHE A 583 -6.20 50.56 2.64
CA PHE A 583 -7.66 50.56 2.65
C PHE A 583 -8.29 51.61 1.71
N LYS A 584 -7.48 52.42 1.01
CA LYS A 584 -7.98 53.45 0.08
C LYS A 584 -8.84 52.82 -1.03
N ASP A 585 -9.98 53.45 -1.34
CA ASP A 585 -10.91 53.05 -2.41
C ASP A 585 -11.51 51.63 -2.25
N THR A 586 -11.37 51.01 -1.08
CA THR A 586 -11.93 49.68 -0.78
C THR A 586 -13.40 49.73 -0.34
N GLY A 587 -13.90 50.92 0.03
CA GLY A 587 -15.19 51.10 0.69
C GLY A 587 -15.20 50.74 2.19
N LEU A 588 -14.05 50.37 2.76
CA LEU A 588 -13.91 50.03 4.18
C LEU A 588 -13.41 51.23 4.98
N GLU A 589 -14.09 51.55 6.07
CA GLU A 589 -13.65 52.60 6.98
C GLU A 589 -12.73 52.03 8.05
N VAL A 590 -11.53 52.59 8.14
CA VAL A 590 -10.52 52.22 9.14
C VAL A 590 -10.08 53.46 9.91
N GLN A 591 -10.21 53.39 11.23
CA GLN A 591 -9.90 54.47 12.17
C GLN A 591 -8.92 53.99 13.23
N GLU A 592 -8.24 54.93 13.89
CA GLU A 592 -7.33 54.60 14.99
C GLU A 592 -8.14 54.38 16.27
N ASP A 593 -7.95 53.22 16.89
CA ASP A 593 -8.58 52.87 18.16
C ASP A 593 -7.88 53.65 19.29
N GLN A 594 -8.65 54.49 20.00
CA GLN A 594 -8.10 55.42 21.00
C GLN A 594 -7.45 54.72 22.21
N ALA A 595 -7.81 53.47 22.49
CA ALA A 595 -7.26 52.73 23.63
C ALA A 595 -5.95 52.02 23.26
N THR A 596 -5.80 51.59 22.01
CA THR A 596 -4.66 50.77 21.56
C THR A 596 -3.69 51.50 20.63
N GLY A 597 -4.10 52.61 20.01
CA GLY A 597 -3.34 53.30 18.97
C GLY A 597 -3.22 52.53 17.65
N LEU A 598 -3.95 51.40 17.53
CA LEU A 598 -3.93 50.55 16.34
C LEU A 598 -5.13 50.86 15.44
N LEU A 599 -4.94 50.69 14.14
CA LEU A 599 -6.01 50.80 13.17
C LEU A 599 -7.04 49.70 13.37
N ARG A 600 -8.32 50.06 13.24
CA ARG A 600 -9.46 49.18 13.37
C ARG A 600 -10.52 49.53 12.33
N CYS A 601 -11.05 48.51 11.68
CA CYS A 601 -12.18 48.61 10.77
C CYS A 601 -13.49 48.60 11.56
N SER A 602 -14.38 49.55 11.26
CA SER A 602 -15.73 49.61 11.84
C SER A 602 -16.57 48.43 11.35
N PRO A 603 -17.55 47.94 12.14
CA PRO A 603 -18.57 47.03 11.64
C PRO A 603 -19.25 47.66 10.42
N VAL A 604 -19.29 46.94 9.29
CA VAL A 604 -20.11 47.34 8.14
C VAL A 604 -21.57 47.18 8.58
N VAL A 605 -22.33 48.28 8.59
CA VAL A 605 -23.76 48.31 8.98
C VAL A 605 -24.61 47.55 7.96
#